data_AF-A0A965B3H5-F1
#
_entry.id   AF-A0A965B3H5-F1
#
_cell.length_a   1.000
_cell.length_b   1.000
_cell.length_c   1.000
_cell.angle_alpha   90.00
_cell.angle_beta   90.00
_cell.angle_gamma   90.00
#
_symmetry.space_group_name_H-M   'P 1'
#
loop_
_entity.id
_entity.type
_entity.pdbx_description
1 polymer ?
#
loop_
_entity_poly.entity_id
_entity_poly.type
_entity_poly.pdbx_seq_one_letter_code
_entity_poly.pdbx_strand_id
1 'polypeptide(L)'
;MSSSEPNAHVISGQAFAPGTSHAHPAQLHLNASRTLVWIVTHDDGRINERHQLKRIDLEPQLGRLEARITFPDGWLFITNDTTVFDRLGSDRFSHFRHKIQAFSPRLIGVFAGCILGIIAIWKYLIPVLATVAVWMTPPAAVQAIDTASLRSIDLTIANPSRLTPEDTQKYIAVFETLTDHIPQQQKFTFNMVFRDIPGVGPNAFALPGGTMVLTDALIDEFGQDLDLIAGVIGHEIGHVVDQHGLNLLYRSLSLYIVASLFAGDIGPILDEIMLEGQTVLTLVFSKRYEADADQFALDLLVKSGMDPTGLRRFFEALEKYDLPSDLLSSHPLSSDRIKAIDAFMAQLPAGSR
;
A
#
# COMPACT_ATOMS: atom_id res chain seq x y z
N MET A 1 59.42 49.47 -7.41
CA MET A 1 59.81 48.46 -6.40
C MET A 1 58.74 47.40 -6.35
N SER A 2 59.16 46.15 -6.56
CA SER A 2 58.36 44.94 -6.59
C SER A 2 57.68 44.72 -5.23
N SER A 3 56.35 44.67 -5.20
CA SER A 3 55.59 44.14 -4.07
C SER A 3 54.86 42.89 -4.55
N SER A 4 55.59 41.77 -4.59
CA SER A 4 55.03 40.44 -4.71
C SER A 4 54.20 40.15 -3.46
N GLU A 5 52.87 40.23 -3.54
CA GLU A 5 52.00 39.59 -2.56
C GLU A 5 52.22 38.07 -2.67
N PRO A 6 52.74 37.41 -1.62
CA PRO A 6 53.01 35.99 -1.64
C PRO A 6 51.70 35.24 -1.36
N ASN A 7 51.34 34.33 -2.25
CA ASN A 7 50.14 33.46 -2.22
C ASN A 7 48.82 34.06 -2.72
N ALA A 8 48.87 34.77 -3.85
CA ALA A 8 47.66 34.94 -4.68
C ALA A 8 47.40 33.63 -5.44
N HIS A 9 46.24 33.00 -5.23
CA HIS A 9 45.83 31.87 -6.07
C HIS A 9 45.33 32.41 -7.40
N VAL A 10 45.94 31.94 -8.50
CA VAL A 10 45.67 32.42 -9.85
C VAL A 10 44.91 31.36 -10.62
N ILE A 11 43.78 31.74 -11.23
CA ILE A 11 42.96 30.86 -12.06
C ILE A 11 42.84 31.48 -13.45
N SER A 12 43.23 30.73 -14.48
CA SER A 12 43.20 31.19 -15.86
C SER A 12 41.82 30.97 -16.49
N GLY A 13 41.40 31.89 -17.33
CA GLY A 13 40.14 31.83 -18.04
C GLY A 13 40.00 32.91 -19.11
N GLN A 14 38.77 33.13 -19.55
CA GLN A 14 38.41 34.18 -20.50
C GLN A 14 37.50 35.19 -19.83
N ALA A 15 37.80 36.47 -19.97
CA ALA A 15 36.96 37.57 -19.52
C ALA A 15 36.23 38.23 -20.70
N PHE A 16 34.98 38.63 -20.48
CA PHE A 16 34.13 39.34 -21.43
C PHE A 16 33.70 40.65 -20.76
N ALA A 17 33.84 41.75 -21.49
CA ALA A 17 33.46 43.07 -21.00
C ALA A 17 31.93 43.25 -21.05
N PRO A 18 31.35 44.13 -20.22
CA PRO A 18 29.92 44.40 -20.21
C PRO A 18 29.42 44.80 -21.61
N GLY A 19 28.43 44.09 -22.13
CA GLY A 19 27.83 44.38 -23.44
C GLY A 19 28.67 43.98 -24.66
N THR A 20 29.76 43.23 -24.48
CA THR A 20 30.57 42.70 -25.59
C THR A 20 30.65 41.17 -25.56
N SER A 21 30.82 40.56 -26.73
CA SER A 21 31.05 39.11 -26.87
C SER A 21 32.52 38.77 -27.14
N HIS A 22 33.42 39.75 -27.05
CA HIS A 22 34.84 39.55 -27.29
C HIS A 22 35.50 38.96 -26.03
N ALA A 23 36.11 37.79 -26.21
CA ALA A 23 36.83 37.09 -25.15
C ALA A 23 38.27 37.61 -25.05
N HIS A 24 38.67 38.03 -23.85
CA HIS A 24 40.04 38.40 -23.52
C HIS A 24 40.66 37.36 -22.59
N PRO A 25 41.88 36.85 -22.86
CA PRO A 25 42.59 36.00 -21.92
C PRO A 25 42.78 36.74 -20.60
N ALA A 26 42.33 36.13 -19.51
CA ALA A 26 42.34 36.78 -18.21
C ALA A 26 42.70 35.81 -17.09
N GLN A 27 43.22 36.38 -16.01
CA GLN A 27 43.53 35.67 -14.79
C GLN A 27 42.71 36.22 -13.63
N LEU A 28 42.06 35.32 -12.91
CA LEU A 28 41.38 35.61 -11.65
C LEU A 28 42.37 35.41 -10.51
N HIS A 29 42.63 36.47 -9.75
CA HIS A 29 43.52 36.45 -8.59
C HIS A 29 42.71 36.54 -7.31
N LEU A 30 43.00 35.64 -6.37
CA LEU A 30 42.36 35.56 -5.06
C LEU A 30 43.38 35.90 -3.97
N ASN A 31 43.08 36.89 -3.12
CA ASN A 31 43.89 37.17 -1.93
C ASN A 31 43.74 36.04 -0.88
N ALA A 32 44.75 35.82 -0.05
CA ALA A 32 44.78 34.84 1.04
C ALA A 32 43.58 34.93 2.01
N SER A 33 42.98 36.12 2.16
CA SER A 33 41.77 36.36 2.97
C SER A 33 40.45 36.04 2.25
N ARG A 34 40.46 35.62 0.98
CA ARG A 34 39.29 35.25 0.14
C ARG A 34 38.21 36.32 -0.02
N THR A 35 38.48 37.55 0.41
CA THR A 35 37.55 38.69 0.42
C THR A 35 37.72 39.63 -0.75
N LEU A 36 38.89 39.61 -1.39
CA LEU A 36 39.24 40.43 -2.54
C LEU A 36 39.63 39.49 -3.67
N VAL A 37 38.83 39.54 -4.72
CA VAL A 37 39.11 38.89 -5.98
C VAL A 37 39.40 40.03 -6.97
N TRP A 38 40.23 39.78 -7.99
CA TRP A 38 40.32 40.69 -9.14
C TRP A 38 40.64 39.96 -10.44
N ILE A 39 40.13 40.49 -11.55
CA ILE A 39 40.48 40.03 -12.90
C ILE A 39 41.66 40.86 -13.40
N VAL A 40 42.62 40.19 -14.02
CA VAL A 40 43.68 40.78 -14.81
C VAL A 40 43.47 40.37 -16.26
N THR A 41 43.15 41.32 -17.13
CA THR A 41 43.11 41.11 -18.58
C THR A 41 44.51 41.31 -19.17
N HIS A 42 44.89 40.42 -20.10
CA HIS A 42 46.15 40.51 -20.83
C HIS A 42 45.87 40.79 -22.30
N ASP A 43 46.25 41.98 -22.79
CA ASP A 43 46.54 42.17 -24.22
C ASP A 43 48.07 42.26 -24.37
N ASP A 44 48.63 41.48 -25.31
CA ASP A 44 50.06 41.47 -25.65
C ASP A 44 51.02 41.33 -24.46
N GLY A 45 50.60 40.60 -23.40
CA GLY A 45 51.42 40.31 -22.23
C GLY A 45 51.54 41.44 -21.20
N ARG A 46 50.77 42.52 -21.34
CA ARG A 46 50.67 43.61 -20.34
C ARG A 46 49.37 43.53 -19.54
N ILE A 47 49.46 43.86 -18.25
CA ILE A 47 48.31 43.92 -17.34
C ILE A 47 47.54 45.20 -17.66
N ASN A 48 46.33 45.09 -18.20
CA ASN A 48 45.58 46.27 -18.63
C ASN A 48 44.72 46.86 -17.50
N GLU A 49 43.99 46.05 -16.72
CA GLU A 49 43.09 46.56 -15.68
C GLU A 49 43.00 45.62 -14.46
N ARG A 50 42.67 46.17 -13.28
CA ARG A 50 42.34 45.41 -12.06
C ARG A 50 40.97 45.85 -11.53
N HIS A 51 40.06 44.90 -11.36
CA HIS A 51 38.70 45.14 -10.87
C HIS A 51 38.48 44.43 -9.53
N GLN A 52 38.23 45.16 -8.43
CA GLN A 52 38.06 44.57 -7.08
C GLN A 52 36.64 44.09 -6.83
N LEU A 53 36.50 42.87 -6.26
CA LEU A 53 35.20 42.29 -5.92
C LEU A 53 34.71 42.62 -4.50
N LYS A 54 33.42 42.95 -4.37
CA LYS A 54 32.71 43.07 -3.08
C LYS A 54 31.51 42.13 -2.91
N ARG A 55 30.98 41.52 -3.98
CA ARG A 55 29.91 40.51 -3.96
C ARG A 55 29.99 39.66 -5.24
N ILE A 56 29.90 38.34 -5.13
CA ILE A 56 29.98 37.39 -6.25
C ILE A 56 28.66 36.63 -6.31
N ASP A 57 27.99 36.66 -7.46
CA ASP A 57 26.92 35.71 -7.77
C ASP A 57 27.52 34.57 -8.60
N LEU A 58 27.57 33.38 -8.00
CA LEU A 58 28.09 32.16 -8.62
C LEU A 58 26.91 31.34 -9.17
N GLU A 59 26.84 31.18 -10.49
CA GLU A 59 25.91 30.22 -11.09
C GLU A 59 26.48 28.80 -10.96
N PRO A 60 25.76 27.84 -10.36
CA PRO A 60 26.25 26.48 -10.19
C PRO A 60 26.29 25.71 -11.52
N GLN A 61 27.38 24.95 -11.73
CA GLN A 61 27.56 24.05 -12.86
C GLN A 61 26.53 22.91 -12.88
N LEU A 62 25.91 22.68 -14.04
CA LEU A 62 25.24 21.42 -14.39
C LEU A 62 26.16 20.61 -15.29
N GLY A 63 26.91 19.66 -14.70
CA GLY A 63 27.76 18.73 -15.44
C GLY A 63 29.16 19.27 -15.78
N ARG A 64 29.68 18.94 -16.97
CA ARG A 64 31.07 19.17 -17.44
C ARG A 64 31.27 20.50 -18.20
N LEU A 65 30.45 21.50 -17.93
CA LEU A 65 30.49 22.78 -18.65
C LEU A 65 31.29 23.84 -17.88
N GLU A 66 31.87 24.77 -18.64
CA GLU A 66 32.75 25.86 -18.18
C GLU A 66 32.10 26.68 -17.04
N ALA A 67 32.86 26.95 -15.97
CA ALA A 67 32.39 27.75 -14.82
C ALA A 67 32.25 29.21 -15.24
N ARG A 68 31.08 29.81 -14.99
CA ARG A 68 30.79 31.21 -15.31
C ARG A 68 30.67 32.03 -14.03
N ILE A 69 31.40 33.14 -13.99
CA ILE A 69 31.42 34.07 -12.87
C ILE A 69 31.03 35.43 -13.44
N THR A 70 29.87 35.95 -13.03
CA THR A 70 29.39 37.26 -13.47
C THR A 70 29.67 38.29 -12.39
N PHE A 71 30.22 39.43 -12.78
CA PHE A 71 30.66 40.49 -11.88
C PHE A 71 29.59 41.58 -11.78
N PRO A 72 29.43 42.27 -10.62
CA PRO A 72 28.41 43.31 -10.45
C PRO A 72 28.54 44.52 -11.37
N ASP A 73 29.74 44.76 -11.90
CA ASP A 73 30.07 45.78 -12.90
C ASP A 73 29.77 45.32 -14.35
N GLY A 74 29.23 44.11 -14.52
CA GLY A 74 28.78 43.55 -15.79
C GLY A 74 29.83 42.73 -16.53
N TRP A 75 31.03 42.56 -15.99
CA TRP A 75 32.02 41.65 -16.57
C TRP A 75 31.57 40.19 -16.42
N LEU A 76 32.10 39.31 -17.26
CA LEU A 76 31.88 37.87 -17.18
C LEU A 76 33.23 37.16 -17.30
N PHE A 77 33.50 36.17 -16.45
CA PHE A 77 34.71 35.34 -16.50
C PHE A 77 34.32 33.88 -16.60
N ILE A 78 34.92 33.19 -17.57
CA ILE A 78 34.68 31.79 -17.86
C ILE A 78 35.96 31.01 -17.65
N THR A 79 35.92 29.94 -16.84
CA THR A 79 37.07 29.06 -16.62
C THR A 79 36.67 27.59 -16.67
N ASN A 80 37.61 26.76 -17.14
CA ASN A 80 37.47 25.31 -17.15
C ASN A 80 38.06 24.65 -15.89
N ASP A 81 38.59 25.47 -14.97
CA ASP A 81 39.11 25.00 -13.69
C ASP A 81 37.95 24.76 -12.70
N THR A 82 37.67 23.49 -12.44
CA THR A 82 36.61 23.06 -11.51
C THR A 82 36.93 23.36 -10.05
N THR A 83 38.18 23.70 -9.72
CA THR A 83 38.58 24.04 -8.35
C THR A 83 38.17 25.46 -7.94
N VAL A 84 37.61 26.26 -8.86
CA VAL A 84 37.17 27.64 -8.60
C VAL A 84 36.12 27.69 -7.48
N PHE A 85 35.18 26.75 -7.44
CA PHE A 85 34.06 26.74 -6.49
C PHE A 85 34.50 26.36 -5.06
N ASP A 86 35.38 25.38 -4.93
CA ASP A 86 35.97 24.98 -3.64
C ASP A 86 36.83 26.11 -3.05
N ARG A 87 37.46 26.93 -3.91
CA ARG A 87 38.37 28.01 -3.51
C ARG A 87 37.65 29.32 -3.22
N LEU A 88 36.59 29.64 -3.95
CA LEU A 88 35.74 30.82 -3.75
C LEU A 88 34.79 30.69 -2.55
N GLY A 89 34.75 29.52 -1.89
CA GLY A 89 34.02 29.34 -0.65
C GLY A 89 32.50 29.39 -0.85
N SER A 90 31.97 28.70 -1.87
CA SER A 90 30.55 28.38 -1.85
C SER A 90 30.34 27.36 -0.72
N ASP A 91 29.87 27.84 0.42
CA ASP A 91 29.37 26.98 1.48
C ASP A 91 28.40 25.98 0.83
N ARG A 92 28.74 24.68 0.84
CA ARG A 92 27.86 23.60 0.35
C ARG A 92 26.45 23.70 0.97
N PHE A 93 26.34 24.37 2.12
CA PHE A 93 25.11 24.64 2.85
C PHE A 93 24.28 25.84 2.35
N SER A 94 24.84 26.80 1.59
CA SER A 94 24.05 27.92 1.02
C SER A 94 23.29 27.49 -0.25
N HIS A 95 23.89 26.60 -1.05
CA HIS A 95 23.24 26.01 -2.23
C HIS A 95 22.04 25.13 -1.90
N PHE A 96 22.07 24.43 -0.76
CA PHE A 96 20.91 23.66 -0.30
C PHE A 96 19.76 24.58 0.14
N ARG A 97 20.05 25.72 0.79
CA ARG A 97 19.04 26.70 1.17
C ARG A 97 18.36 27.39 -0.02
N HIS A 98 19.11 27.71 -1.08
CA HIS A 98 18.50 28.32 -2.29
C HIS A 98 17.69 27.31 -3.15
N LYS A 99 18.08 26.02 -3.19
CA LYS A 99 17.25 24.98 -3.83
C LYS A 99 16.00 24.63 -3.03
N ILE A 100 16.06 24.69 -1.70
CA ILE A 100 14.86 24.54 -0.85
C ILE A 100 13.95 25.78 -0.95
N GLN A 101 14.49 26.98 -1.14
CA GLN A 101 13.69 28.19 -1.38
C GLN A 101 12.99 28.21 -2.75
N ALA A 102 13.46 27.43 -3.73
CA ALA A 102 12.73 27.21 -4.99
C ALA A 102 11.50 26.29 -4.79
N PHE A 103 11.45 25.54 -3.69
CA PHE A 103 10.22 24.91 -3.22
C PHE A 103 9.36 25.97 -2.55
N SER A 104 8.61 26.73 -3.36
CA SER A 104 7.66 27.70 -2.81
C SER A 104 6.76 27.00 -1.78
N PRO A 105 6.42 27.62 -0.63
CA PRO A 105 5.50 27.01 0.33
C PRO A 105 4.15 26.61 -0.30
N ARG A 106 3.80 27.22 -1.44
CA ARG A 106 2.66 26.83 -2.28
C ARG A 106 2.83 25.46 -2.91
N LEU A 107 4.02 25.12 -3.42
CA LEU A 107 4.33 23.78 -3.94
C LEU A 107 4.22 22.73 -2.83
N ILE A 108 4.74 23.00 -1.63
CA ILE A 108 4.57 22.10 -0.47
C ILE A 108 3.08 21.92 -0.14
N GLY A 109 2.31 23.01 -0.13
CA GLY A 109 0.86 22.97 0.09
C GLY A 109 0.11 22.17 -0.98
N VAL A 110 0.49 22.30 -2.25
CA VAL A 110 -0.08 21.51 -3.36
C VAL A 110 0.27 20.03 -3.21
N PHE A 111 1.53 19.69 -2.94
CA PHE A 111 1.94 18.30 -2.70
C PHE A 111 1.22 17.67 -1.51
N ALA A 112 1.14 18.38 -0.38
CA ALA A 112 0.38 17.94 0.78
C ALA A 112 -1.11 17.79 0.44
N GLY A 113 -1.68 18.72 -0.32
CA GLY A 113 -3.05 18.65 -0.81
C GLY A 113 -3.30 17.44 -1.72
N CYS A 114 -2.39 17.13 -2.64
CA CYS A 114 -2.46 15.93 -3.47
C CYS A 114 -2.39 14.65 -2.65
N ILE A 115 -1.47 14.57 -1.67
CA ILE A 115 -1.37 13.42 -0.76
C ILE A 115 -2.66 13.26 0.04
N LEU A 116 -3.18 14.33 0.62
CA LEU A 116 -4.45 14.31 1.35
C LEU A 116 -5.62 13.91 0.44
N GLY A 117 -5.63 14.37 -0.82
CA GLY A 117 -6.61 13.98 -1.82
C GLY A 117 -6.55 12.50 -2.15
N ILE A 118 -5.36 11.94 -2.35
CA ILE A 118 -5.14 10.49 -2.57
C ILE A 118 -5.62 9.70 -1.35
N ILE A 119 -5.25 10.12 -0.15
CA ILE A 119 -5.71 9.48 1.09
C ILE A 119 -7.23 9.55 1.21
N ALA A 120 -7.86 10.67 0.87
CA ALA A 120 -9.30 10.83 0.90
C ALA A 120 -10.00 9.94 -0.13
N ILE A 121 -9.49 9.86 -1.36
CA ILE A 121 -9.99 8.94 -2.40
C ILE A 121 -9.90 7.50 -1.90
N TRP A 122 -8.73 7.10 -1.39
CA TRP A 122 -8.50 5.75 -0.93
C TRP A 122 -9.35 5.37 0.29
N LYS A 123 -9.54 6.31 1.22
CA LYS A 123 -10.29 6.10 2.46
C LYS A 123 -11.81 6.18 2.29
N TYR A 124 -12.31 7.02 1.37
CA TYR A 124 -13.74 7.32 1.28
C TYR A 124 -14.35 6.96 -0.07
N LEU A 125 -13.69 7.28 -1.20
CA LEU A 125 -14.26 7.04 -2.52
C LEU A 125 -14.21 5.55 -2.90
N ILE A 126 -13.06 4.90 -2.72
CA ILE A 126 -12.88 3.48 -3.09
C ILE A 126 -13.88 2.56 -2.37
N PRO A 127 -14.11 2.67 -1.04
CA PRO A 127 -15.11 1.84 -0.37
C PRO A 127 -16.52 2.05 -0.93
N VAL A 128 -16.90 3.29 -1.23
CA VAL A 128 -18.21 3.59 -1.82
C VAL A 128 -18.33 2.95 -3.21
N LEU A 129 -17.33 3.10 -4.06
CA LEU A 129 -17.33 2.48 -5.38
C LEU A 129 -17.39 0.95 -5.31
N ALA A 130 -16.69 0.32 -4.37
CA ALA A 130 -16.76 -1.12 -4.15
C ALA A 130 -18.19 -1.55 -3.75
N THR A 131 -18.84 -0.84 -2.82
CA THR A 131 -20.22 -1.14 -2.44
C THR A 131 -21.20 -0.96 -3.60
N VAL A 132 -21.01 0.06 -4.44
CA VAL A 132 -21.82 0.23 -5.66
C VAL A 132 -21.58 -0.92 -6.64
N ALA A 133 -20.33 -1.34 -6.84
CA ALA A 133 -20.00 -2.48 -7.71
C ALA A 133 -20.68 -3.76 -7.21
N VAL A 134 -20.59 -4.07 -5.92
CA VAL A 134 -21.29 -5.20 -5.29
C VAL A 134 -22.80 -5.16 -5.59
N TRP A 135 -23.43 -4.01 -5.43
CA TRP A 135 -24.87 -3.86 -5.68
C TRP A 135 -25.25 -4.04 -7.16
N MET A 136 -24.37 -3.66 -8.09
CA MET A 136 -24.60 -3.79 -9.53
C MET A 136 -24.27 -5.19 -10.06
N THR A 137 -23.48 -5.99 -9.35
CA THR A 137 -23.04 -7.32 -9.81
C THR A 137 -24.18 -8.33 -9.72
N PRO A 138 -24.61 -8.92 -10.85
CA PRO A 138 -25.68 -9.92 -10.85
C PRO A 138 -25.25 -11.19 -10.09
N PRO A 139 -26.19 -11.91 -9.43
CA PRO A 139 -25.86 -13.14 -8.68
C PRO A 139 -25.12 -14.20 -9.52
N ALA A 140 -25.45 -14.33 -10.80
CA ALA A 140 -24.78 -15.25 -11.71
C ALA A 140 -23.29 -14.92 -11.91
N ALA A 141 -22.92 -13.64 -11.91
CA ALA A 141 -21.52 -13.22 -12.02
C ALA A 141 -20.76 -13.55 -10.73
N VAL A 142 -21.39 -13.35 -9.56
CA VAL A 142 -20.80 -13.74 -8.27
C VAL A 142 -20.56 -15.25 -8.21
N GLN A 143 -21.53 -16.07 -8.67
CA GLN A 143 -21.37 -17.53 -8.74
C GLN A 143 -20.27 -17.98 -9.71
N ALA A 144 -20.05 -17.23 -10.79
CA ALA A 144 -18.95 -17.50 -11.71
C ALA A 144 -17.58 -17.25 -11.05
N ILE A 145 -17.48 -16.23 -10.17
CA ILE A 145 -16.29 -15.98 -9.35
C ILE A 145 -16.03 -17.19 -8.45
N ASP A 146 -17.03 -17.67 -7.72
CA ASP A 146 -16.88 -18.86 -6.86
C ASP A 146 -16.39 -20.08 -7.63
N THR A 147 -17.01 -20.35 -8.79
CA THR A 147 -16.63 -21.49 -9.63
C THR A 147 -15.18 -21.38 -10.11
N ALA A 148 -14.74 -20.18 -10.51
CA ALA A 148 -13.36 -19.96 -10.94
C ALA A 148 -12.36 -20.03 -9.79
N SER A 149 -12.68 -19.45 -8.62
CA SER A 149 -11.86 -19.52 -7.42
C SER A 149 -11.72 -20.95 -6.92
N LEU A 150 -12.81 -21.71 -6.81
CA LEU A 150 -12.76 -23.11 -6.38
C LEU A 150 -11.94 -23.97 -7.35
N ARG A 151 -12.12 -23.76 -8.66
CA ARG A 151 -11.30 -24.45 -9.67
C ARG A 151 -9.82 -24.08 -9.56
N SER A 152 -9.50 -22.82 -9.28
CA SER A 152 -8.12 -22.38 -9.07
C SER A 152 -7.50 -23.06 -7.85
N ILE A 153 -8.24 -23.11 -6.73
CA ILE A 153 -7.85 -23.83 -5.50
C ILE A 153 -7.55 -25.30 -5.80
N ASP A 154 -8.46 -26.00 -6.46
CA ASP A 154 -8.36 -27.42 -6.79
C ASP A 154 -7.20 -27.74 -7.75
N LEU A 155 -6.72 -26.76 -8.52
CA LEU A 155 -5.59 -26.95 -9.45
C LEU A 155 -4.23 -26.54 -8.89
N THR A 156 -4.20 -25.80 -7.77
CA THR A 156 -2.98 -25.13 -7.30
C THR A 156 -2.54 -25.58 -5.91
N ILE A 157 -3.47 -25.65 -4.95
CA ILE A 157 -3.14 -25.85 -3.54
C ILE A 157 -3.93 -26.99 -2.87
N ALA A 158 -5.11 -27.35 -3.41
CA ALA A 158 -5.99 -28.32 -2.77
C ALA A 158 -5.96 -29.69 -3.47
N ASN A 159 -6.06 -30.73 -2.65
CA ASN A 159 -6.36 -32.08 -3.07
C ASN A 159 -7.85 -32.39 -2.80
N PRO A 160 -8.40 -33.44 -3.45
CA PRO A 160 -9.69 -33.99 -3.05
C PRO A 160 -9.70 -34.37 -1.57
N SER A 161 -10.82 -34.12 -0.89
CA SER A 161 -11.02 -34.50 0.51
C SER A 161 -10.87 -36.01 0.70
N ARG A 162 -10.27 -36.39 1.83
CA ARG A 162 -10.16 -37.77 2.31
C ARG A 162 -11.40 -38.22 3.07
N LEU A 163 -12.27 -37.29 3.47
CA LEU A 163 -13.47 -37.58 4.25
C LEU A 163 -14.51 -38.28 3.37
N THR A 164 -15.19 -39.29 3.93
CA THR A 164 -16.29 -39.95 3.22
C THR A 164 -17.58 -39.11 3.28
N PRO A 165 -18.54 -39.34 2.38
CA PRO A 165 -19.86 -38.71 2.50
C PRO A 165 -20.55 -38.99 3.84
N GLU A 166 -20.29 -40.17 4.44
CA GLU A 166 -20.82 -40.55 5.75
C GLU A 166 -20.16 -39.73 6.87
N ASP A 167 -18.85 -39.48 6.81
CA ASP A 167 -18.12 -38.66 7.78
C ASP A 167 -18.57 -37.19 7.76
N THR A 168 -18.93 -36.68 6.58
CA THR A 168 -19.27 -35.27 6.37
C THR A 168 -20.74 -34.93 6.64
N GLN A 169 -21.62 -35.94 6.67
CA GLN A 169 -23.07 -35.75 6.79
C GLN A 169 -23.47 -34.91 8.01
N LYS A 170 -22.82 -35.11 9.17
CA LYS A 170 -23.13 -34.35 10.39
C LYS A 170 -22.77 -32.87 10.27
N TYR A 171 -21.70 -32.51 9.55
CA TYR A 171 -21.32 -31.12 9.35
C TYR A 171 -22.21 -30.44 8.30
N ILE A 172 -22.62 -31.19 7.27
CA ILE A 172 -23.61 -30.74 6.30
C ILE A 172 -24.94 -30.46 7.01
N ALA A 173 -25.38 -31.33 7.92
CA ALA A 173 -26.61 -31.10 8.69
C ALA A 173 -26.53 -29.85 9.60
N VAL A 174 -25.37 -29.59 10.21
CA VAL A 174 -25.11 -28.34 10.96
C VAL A 174 -25.23 -27.13 10.04
N PHE A 175 -24.59 -27.18 8.87
CA PHE A 175 -24.65 -26.13 7.88
C PHE A 175 -26.06 -25.87 7.36
N GLU A 176 -26.81 -26.91 7.00
CA GLU A 176 -28.19 -26.81 6.56
C GLU A 176 -29.05 -26.14 7.65
N THR A 177 -28.91 -26.59 8.90
CA THR A 177 -29.62 -26.01 10.04
C THR A 177 -29.32 -24.52 10.18
N LEU A 178 -28.06 -24.11 10.08
CA LEU A 178 -27.68 -22.69 10.14
C LEU A 178 -28.25 -21.91 8.95
N THR A 179 -28.12 -22.45 7.74
CA THR A 179 -28.64 -21.77 6.54
C THR A 179 -30.15 -21.61 6.56
N ASP A 180 -30.89 -22.56 7.12
CA ASP A 180 -32.35 -22.54 7.28
C ASP A 180 -32.85 -21.42 8.22
N HIS A 181 -31.98 -20.88 9.07
CA HIS A 181 -32.31 -19.79 9.99
C HIS A 181 -31.83 -18.41 9.49
N ILE A 182 -31.27 -18.33 8.28
CA ILE A 182 -30.87 -17.05 7.68
C ILE A 182 -32.12 -16.33 7.12
N PRO A 183 -32.46 -15.12 7.58
CA PRO A 183 -33.67 -14.41 7.16
C PRO A 183 -33.68 -13.97 5.69
N GLN A 184 -32.57 -14.07 4.96
CA GLN A 184 -32.40 -13.64 3.57
C GLN A 184 -31.80 -14.70 2.64
N GLN A 185 -32.09 -15.99 2.85
CA GLN A 185 -31.64 -17.11 2.00
C GLN A 185 -31.78 -16.84 0.49
N GLN A 186 -32.85 -16.14 0.05
CA GLN A 186 -33.13 -15.94 -1.38
C GLN A 186 -32.05 -15.14 -2.15
N LYS A 187 -31.12 -14.47 -1.45
CA LYS A 187 -30.04 -13.72 -2.09
C LYS A 187 -28.79 -14.55 -2.40
N PHE A 188 -28.61 -15.69 -1.73
CA PHE A 188 -27.38 -16.47 -1.80
C PHE A 188 -27.69 -17.95 -1.94
N THR A 189 -26.93 -18.64 -2.78
CA THR A 189 -26.97 -20.10 -2.84
C THR A 189 -25.78 -20.61 -2.07
N PHE A 190 -26.04 -21.08 -0.85
CA PHE A 190 -25.00 -21.64 -0.01
C PHE A 190 -24.68 -23.07 -0.46
N ASN A 191 -23.38 -23.37 -0.54
CA ASN A 191 -22.88 -24.71 -0.80
C ASN A 191 -21.70 -24.98 0.13
N MET A 192 -21.53 -26.22 0.56
CA MET A 192 -20.40 -26.63 1.41
C MET A 192 -19.59 -27.69 0.68
N VAL A 193 -18.27 -27.51 0.67
CA VAL A 193 -17.32 -28.49 0.16
C VAL A 193 -16.19 -28.72 1.14
N PHE A 194 -15.66 -29.93 1.13
CA PHE A 194 -14.49 -30.33 1.92
C PHE A 194 -13.29 -30.44 1.01
N ARG A 195 -12.12 -30.00 1.49
CA ARG A 195 -10.86 -30.06 0.74
C ARG A 195 -9.70 -30.41 1.67
N ASP A 196 -8.79 -31.24 1.19
CA ASP A 196 -7.49 -31.40 1.82
C ASP A 196 -6.55 -30.32 1.27
N ILE A 197 -6.11 -29.39 2.12
CA ILE A 197 -5.22 -28.29 1.72
C ILE A 197 -3.94 -28.39 2.54
N PRO A 198 -2.91 -29.10 2.05
CA PRO A 198 -1.66 -29.30 2.78
C PRO A 198 -1.00 -27.98 3.17
N GLY A 199 -0.55 -27.89 4.42
CA GLY A 199 0.16 -26.72 4.94
C GLY A 199 -0.71 -25.54 5.40
N VAL A 200 -2.03 -25.57 5.18
CA VAL A 200 -2.97 -24.55 5.68
C VAL A 200 -3.43 -24.84 7.11
N GLY A 201 -3.53 -26.11 7.49
CA GLY A 201 -4.00 -26.52 8.82
C GLY A 201 -5.53 -26.43 8.99
N PRO A 202 -6.02 -26.45 10.25
CA PRO A 202 -7.44 -26.39 10.57
C PRO A 202 -8.09 -25.06 10.15
N ASN A 203 -8.81 -25.03 9.02
CA ASN A 203 -9.33 -23.78 8.44
C ASN A 203 -10.71 -23.96 7.79
N ALA A 204 -11.44 -22.86 7.66
CA ALA A 204 -12.62 -22.73 6.82
C ALA A 204 -12.63 -21.33 6.18
N PHE A 205 -13.19 -21.21 4.97
CA PHE A 205 -13.39 -19.92 4.34
C PHE A 205 -14.59 -19.96 3.39
N ALA A 206 -15.27 -18.82 3.24
CA ALA A 206 -16.33 -18.65 2.26
C ALA A 206 -15.93 -17.81 1.04
N LEU A 207 -16.32 -18.29 -0.14
CA LEU A 207 -16.24 -17.54 -1.38
C LEU A 207 -17.44 -16.57 -1.52
N PRO A 208 -17.30 -15.47 -2.28
CA PRO A 208 -18.31 -14.40 -2.38
C PRO A 208 -19.74 -14.83 -2.70
N GLY A 209 -19.93 -15.91 -3.45
CA GLY A 209 -21.21 -16.44 -3.90
C GLY A 209 -21.89 -17.40 -2.91
N GLY A 210 -21.22 -17.74 -1.80
CA GLY A 210 -21.75 -18.63 -0.76
C GLY A 210 -21.19 -20.04 -0.79
N THR A 211 -20.20 -20.34 -1.64
CA THR A 211 -19.47 -21.60 -1.56
C THR A 211 -18.50 -21.56 -0.38
N MET A 212 -18.72 -22.41 0.61
CA MET A 212 -17.84 -22.57 1.77
C MET A 212 -16.92 -23.77 1.59
N VAL A 213 -15.66 -23.59 1.93
CA VAL A 213 -14.64 -24.64 1.92
C VAL A 213 -14.19 -24.91 3.36
N LEU A 214 -14.35 -26.14 3.82
CA LEU A 214 -13.81 -26.61 5.11
C LEU A 214 -12.61 -27.50 4.83
N THR A 215 -11.51 -27.31 5.57
CA THR A 215 -10.34 -28.18 5.41
C THR A 215 -10.54 -29.50 6.14
N ASP A 216 -10.02 -30.58 5.59
CA ASP A 216 -10.00 -31.88 6.28
C ASP A 216 -9.30 -31.77 7.65
N ALA A 217 -8.24 -30.96 7.74
CA ALA A 217 -7.53 -30.70 8.99
C ALA A 217 -8.42 -30.03 10.06
N LEU A 218 -9.41 -29.21 9.66
CA LEU A 218 -10.39 -28.65 10.60
C LEU A 218 -11.23 -29.76 11.23
N ILE A 219 -11.65 -30.70 10.39
CA ILE A 219 -12.48 -31.82 10.79
C ILE A 219 -11.69 -32.82 11.64
N ASP A 220 -10.46 -33.12 11.25
CA ASP A 220 -9.56 -34.02 11.97
C ASP A 220 -9.31 -33.52 13.41
N GLU A 221 -9.18 -32.20 13.59
CA GLU A 221 -8.87 -31.59 14.89
C GLU A 221 -10.12 -31.29 15.73
N PHE A 222 -11.14 -30.67 15.14
CA PHE A 222 -12.28 -30.12 15.88
C PHE A 222 -13.62 -30.78 15.57
N GLY A 223 -13.66 -31.76 14.68
CA GLY A 223 -14.91 -32.37 14.19
C GLY A 223 -15.75 -33.12 15.23
N GLN A 224 -15.24 -33.29 16.46
CA GLN A 224 -16.00 -33.84 17.59
C GLN A 224 -16.84 -32.79 18.31
N ASP A 225 -16.48 -31.50 18.22
CA ASP A 225 -17.21 -30.39 18.83
C ASP A 225 -18.09 -29.71 17.76
N LEU A 226 -19.32 -30.19 17.62
CA LEU A 226 -20.24 -29.69 16.59
C LEU A 226 -20.63 -28.22 16.80
N ASP A 227 -20.71 -27.74 18.04
CA ASP A 227 -20.99 -26.34 18.34
C ASP A 227 -19.82 -25.45 17.92
N LEU A 228 -18.58 -25.92 18.08
CA LEU A 228 -17.39 -25.23 17.56
C LEU A 228 -17.42 -25.16 16.03
N ILE A 229 -17.69 -26.28 15.36
CA ILE A 229 -17.83 -26.30 13.89
C ILE A 229 -18.97 -25.39 13.43
N ALA A 230 -20.10 -25.39 14.14
CA ALA A 230 -21.21 -24.48 13.89
C ALA A 230 -20.79 -23.01 14.05
N GLY A 231 -19.98 -22.70 15.08
CA GLY A 231 -19.43 -21.36 15.28
C GLY A 231 -18.61 -20.89 14.09
N VAL A 232 -17.69 -21.73 13.61
CA VAL A 232 -16.87 -21.44 12.43
C VAL A 232 -17.74 -21.26 11.18
N ILE A 233 -18.70 -22.16 10.94
CA ILE A 233 -19.62 -22.04 9.80
C ILE A 233 -20.46 -20.76 9.90
N GLY A 234 -20.99 -20.43 11.08
CA GLY A 234 -21.80 -19.23 11.31
C GLY A 234 -21.01 -17.96 11.02
N HIS A 235 -19.73 -17.92 11.40
CA HIS A 235 -18.80 -16.82 11.11
C HIS A 235 -18.59 -16.65 9.60
N GLU A 236 -18.31 -17.74 8.90
CA GLU A 236 -18.15 -17.72 7.43
C GLU A 236 -19.43 -17.30 6.69
N ILE A 237 -20.59 -17.76 7.16
CA ILE A 237 -21.89 -17.31 6.63
C ILE A 237 -22.04 -15.79 6.83
N GLY A 238 -21.62 -15.24 7.98
CA GLY A 238 -21.63 -13.80 8.23
C GLY A 238 -20.86 -13.02 7.17
N HIS A 239 -19.67 -13.48 6.80
CA HIS A 239 -18.89 -12.86 5.71
C HIS A 239 -19.60 -12.86 4.36
N VAL A 240 -20.34 -13.92 4.03
CA VAL A 240 -21.12 -14.01 2.78
C VAL A 240 -22.33 -13.08 2.83
N VAL A 241 -23.10 -13.12 3.92
CA VAL A 241 -24.34 -12.35 4.07
C VAL A 241 -24.06 -10.85 3.98
N ASP A 242 -23.00 -10.38 4.65
CA ASP A 242 -22.56 -8.98 4.60
C ASP A 242 -21.65 -8.66 3.42
N GLN A 243 -21.45 -9.62 2.51
CA GLN A 243 -20.71 -9.47 1.25
C GLN A 243 -19.29 -8.94 1.46
N HIS A 244 -18.65 -9.31 2.57
CA HIS A 244 -17.32 -8.85 2.95
C HIS A 244 -16.27 -9.26 1.91
N GLY A 245 -16.30 -10.52 1.48
CA GLY A 245 -15.37 -11.05 0.47
C GLY A 245 -15.48 -10.30 -0.87
N LEU A 246 -16.72 -10.10 -1.36
CA LEU A 246 -16.95 -9.39 -2.63
C LEU A 246 -16.56 -7.90 -2.54
N ASN A 247 -16.89 -7.23 -1.43
CA ASN A 247 -16.45 -5.86 -1.19
C ASN A 247 -14.92 -5.75 -1.17
N LEU A 248 -14.24 -6.69 -0.50
CA LEU A 248 -12.78 -6.66 -0.39
C LEU A 248 -12.10 -6.99 -1.73
N LEU A 249 -12.67 -7.90 -2.51
CA LEU A 249 -12.24 -8.16 -3.88
C LEU A 249 -12.34 -6.91 -4.76
N TYR A 250 -13.47 -6.20 -4.76
CA TYR A 250 -13.55 -4.94 -5.54
C TYR A 250 -12.62 -3.84 -5.01
N ARG A 251 -12.35 -3.83 -3.69
CA ARG A 251 -11.37 -2.91 -3.12
C ARG A 251 -9.93 -3.26 -3.52
N SER A 252 -9.54 -4.52 -3.60
CA SER A 252 -8.20 -4.91 -4.06
C SER A 252 -8.01 -4.56 -5.54
N LEU A 253 -9.07 -4.70 -6.33
CA LEU A 253 -9.09 -4.35 -7.75
C LEU A 253 -9.25 -2.84 -8.02
N SER A 254 -9.42 -2.03 -6.97
CA SER A 254 -9.72 -0.60 -7.12
C SER A 254 -8.65 0.17 -7.91
N LEU A 255 -7.38 -0.21 -7.80
CA LEU A 255 -6.30 0.39 -8.61
C LEU A 255 -6.49 0.09 -10.10
N TYR A 256 -6.91 -1.13 -10.44
CA TYR A 256 -7.24 -1.54 -11.80
C TYR A 256 -8.48 -0.81 -12.31
N ILE A 257 -9.54 -0.70 -11.48
CA ILE A 257 -10.77 0.03 -11.82
C ILE A 257 -10.49 1.53 -12.06
N VAL A 258 -9.61 2.13 -11.26
CA VAL A 258 -9.19 3.52 -11.47
C VAL A 258 -8.39 3.64 -12.77
N ALA A 259 -7.42 2.75 -13.01
CA ALA A 259 -6.63 2.75 -14.24
C ALA A 259 -7.48 2.52 -15.50
N SER A 260 -8.45 1.61 -15.44
CA SER A 260 -9.36 1.27 -16.53
C SER A 260 -10.32 2.42 -16.85
N LEU A 261 -10.77 3.18 -15.85
CA LEU A 261 -11.58 4.38 -16.05
C LEU A 261 -10.80 5.48 -16.80
N PHE A 262 -9.49 5.61 -16.53
CA PHE A 262 -8.62 6.50 -17.31
C PHE A 262 -8.34 5.96 -18.73
N ALA A 263 -8.31 4.64 -18.90
CA ALA A 263 -8.07 3.99 -20.20
C ALA A 263 -9.34 3.87 -21.08
N GLY A 264 -10.53 3.95 -20.50
CA GLY A 264 -11.81 3.83 -21.21
C GLY A 264 -12.26 2.41 -21.55
N ASP A 265 -11.65 1.38 -20.94
CA ASP A 265 -11.95 -0.03 -21.21
C ASP A 265 -12.03 -0.84 -19.91
N ILE A 266 -13.18 -1.47 -19.65
CA ILE A 266 -13.49 -2.23 -18.43
C ILE A 266 -13.40 -3.75 -18.65
N GLY A 267 -13.27 -4.20 -19.91
CA GLY A 267 -13.19 -5.62 -20.27
C GLY A 267 -12.08 -6.41 -19.57
N PRO A 268 -10.85 -5.88 -19.42
CA PRO A 268 -9.73 -6.60 -18.81
C PRO A 268 -9.93 -6.99 -17.33
N ILE A 269 -10.83 -6.30 -16.61
CA ILE A 269 -11.01 -6.51 -15.16
C ILE A 269 -11.65 -7.87 -14.88
N LEU A 270 -12.67 -8.26 -15.65
CA LEU A 270 -13.33 -9.54 -15.45
C LEU A 270 -12.39 -10.70 -15.80
N ASP A 271 -11.62 -10.56 -16.86
CA ASP A 271 -10.65 -11.59 -17.28
C ASP A 271 -9.54 -11.79 -16.23
N GLU A 272 -9.02 -10.72 -15.62
CA GLU A 272 -7.97 -10.80 -14.60
C GLU A 272 -8.50 -11.42 -13.29
N ILE A 273 -9.73 -11.08 -12.86
CA ILE A 273 -10.39 -11.75 -11.72
C ILE A 273 -10.59 -13.24 -11.99
N MET A 274 -11.00 -13.61 -13.21
CA MET A 274 -11.22 -15.01 -13.58
C MET A 274 -9.91 -15.80 -13.72
N LEU A 275 -8.80 -15.14 -14.10
CA LEU A 275 -7.49 -15.77 -14.29
C LEU A 275 -6.74 -15.93 -12.96
N GLU A 276 -6.94 -15.01 -12.01
CA GLU A 276 -6.27 -15.00 -10.70
C GLU A 276 -7.23 -15.33 -9.55
N GLY A 277 -7.97 -16.44 -9.65
CA GLY A 277 -8.90 -16.91 -8.61
C GLY A 277 -8.29 -17.11 -7.21
N GLN A 278 -6.96 -17.02 -7.08
CA GLN A 278 -6.20 -17.03 -5.82
C GLN A 278 -6.37 -15.75 -4.99
N THR A 279 -6.71 -14.62 -5.60
CA THR A 279 -6.82 -13.33 -4.88
C THR A 279 -7.85 -13.39 -3.75
N VAL A 280 -8.89 -14.23 -3.87
CA VAL A 280 -9.90 -14.40 -2.83
C VAL A 280 -9.33 -15.03 -1.55
N LEU A 281 -8.30 -15.86 -1.66
CA LEU A 281 -7.68 -16.54 -0.52
C LEU A 281 -6.72 -15.65 0.28
N THR A 282 -6.20 -14.60 -0.35
CA THR A 282 -5.26 -13.66 0.27
C THR A 282 -5.95 -12.43 0.87
N LEU A 283 -7.29 -12.42 0.87
CA LEU A 283 -8.08 -11.33 1.41
C LEU A 283 -7.93 -11.26 2.93
N VAL A 284 -7.44 -10.11 3.41
CA VAL A 284 -7.32 -9.79 4.84
C VAL A 284 -8.52 -8.98 5.28
N PHE A 285 -9.35 -9.56 6.13
CA PHE A 285 -10.53 -8.87 6.64
C PHE A 285 -10.17 -7.81 7.67
N SER A 286 -10.93 -6.71 7.66
CA SER A 286 -10.75 -5.64 8.64
C SER A 286 -11.36 -6.05 9.99
N LYS A 287 -10.85 -5.50 11.10
CA LYS A 287 -11.43 -5.72 12.44
C LYS A 287 -12.93 -5.46 12.51
N ARG A 288 -13.45 -4.53 11.71
CA ARG A 288 -14.89 -4.26 11.62
C ARG A 288 -15.64 -5.43 10.98
N TYR A 289 -15.14 -5.94 9.85
CA TYR A 289 -15.75 -7.09 9.18
C TYR A 289 -15.72 -8.36 10.03
N GLU A 290 -14.64 -8.58 10.79
CA GLU A 290 -14.58 -9.67 11.77
C GLU A 290 -15.65 -9.50 12.87
N ALA A 291 -15.80 -8.29 13.42
CA ALA A 291 -16.80 -8.03 14.45
C ALA A 291 -18.26 -8.16 13.93
N ASP A 292 -18.51 -7.72 12.69
CA ASP A 292 -19.80 -7.86 12.03
C ASP A 292 -20.13 -9.36 11.82
N ALA A 293 -19.16 -10.15 11.33
CA ALA A 293 -19.29 -11.59 11.14
C ALA A 293 -19.45 -12.36 12.46
N ASP A 294 -18.68 -12.03 13.50
CA ASP A 294 -18.81 -12.60 14.85
C ASP A 294 -20.23 -12.37 15.40
N GLN A 295 -20.71 -11.13 15.35
CA GLN A 295 -22.04 -10.78 15.86
C GLN A 295 -23.13 -11.53 15.10
N PHE A 296 -23.03 -11.58 13.77
CA PHE A 296 -23.97 -12.35 12.95
C PHE A 296 -23.96 -13.84 13.30
N ALA A 297 -22.77 -14.44 13.47
CA ALA A 297 -22.61 -15.84 13.84
C ALA A 297 -23.26 -16.14 15.19
N LEU A 298 -22.99 -15.32 16.20
CA LEU A 298 -23.58 -15.47 17.54
C LEU A 298 -25.11 -15.42 17.50
N ASP A 299 -25.67 -14.43 16.79
CA ASP A 299 -27.12 -14.31 16.62
C ASP A 299 -27.70 -15.51 15.86
N LEU A 300 -26.99 -16.04 14.85
CA LEU A 300 -27.42 -17.19 14.06
C LEU A 300 -27.39 -18.48 14.87
N LEU A 301 -26.34 -18.70 15.67
CA LEU A 301 -26.19 -19.87 16.54
C LEU A 301 -27.35 -19.94 17.54
N VAL A 302 -27.64 -18.83 18.23
CA VAL A 302 -28.76 -18.75 19.17
C VAL A 302 -30.09 -19.04 18.48
N LYS A 303 -30.34 -18.46 17.31
CA LYS A 303 -31.57 -18.69 16.54
C LYS A 303 -31.72 -20.14 16.08
N SER A 304 -30.60 -20.80 15.81
CA SER A 304 -30.55 -22.18 15.33
C SER A 304 -30.52 -23.21 16.48
N GLY A 305 -30.51 -22.75 17.74
CA GLY A 305 -30.46 -23.60 18.92
C GLY A 305 -29.09 -24.24 19.19
N MET A 306 -28.02 -23.69 18.62
CA MET A 306 -26.63 -24.14 18.80
C MET A 306 -25.92 -23.30 19.86
N ASP A 307 -24.95 -23.88 20.57
CA ASP A 307 -24.22 -23.20 21.64
C ASP A 307 -23.23 -22.16 21.06
N PRO A 308 -23.45 -20.84 21.29
CA PRO A 308 -22.59 -19.81 20.73
C PRO A 308 -21.17 -19.80 21.33
N THR A 309 -20.95 -20.49 22.46
CA THR A 309 -19.62 -20.61 23.05
C THR A 309 -18.68 -21.50 22.23
N GLY A 310 -19.20 -22.26 21.25
CA GLY A 310 -18.39 -22.99 20.29
C GLY A 310 -17.41 -22.09 19.52
N LEU A 311 -17.85 -20.91 19.07
CA LEU A 311 -16.99 -19.94 18.37
C LEU A 311 -15.86 -19.43 19.29
N ARG A 312 -16.17 -19.21 20.57
CA ARG A 312 -15.17 -18.84 21.58
C ARG A 312 -14.11 -19.92 21.76
N ARG A 313 -14.53 -21.20 21.85
CA ARG A 313 -13.61 -22.35 21.96
C ARG A 313 -12.72 -22.47 20.73
N PHE A 314 -13.23 -22.17 19.54
CA PHE A 314 -12.41 -22.12 18.33
C PHE A 314 -11.29 -21.08 18.44
N PHE A 315 -11.60 -19.83 18.81
CA PHE A 315 -10.56 -18.80 18.96
C PHE A 315 -9.53 -19.13 20.03
N GLU A 316 -9.95 -19.69 21.16
CA GLU A 316 -9.02 -20.18 22.20
C GLU A 316 -8.15 -21.34 21.72
N ALA A 317 -8.68 -22.21 20.85
CA ALA A 317 -7.91 -23.27 20.24
C ALA A 317 -6.88 -22.68 19.28
N LEU A 318 -7.27 -21.75 18.41
CA LEU A 318 -6.37 -21.10 17.46
C LEU A 318 -5.22 -20.33 18.13
N GLU A 319 -5.42 -19.75 19.33
CA GLU A 319 -4.33 -19.14 20.11
C GLU A 319 -3.23 -20.13 20.52
N LYS A 320 -3.54 -21.43 20.59
CA LYS A 320 -2.60 -22.50 20.97
C LYS A 320 -1.88 -23.12 19.79
N TYR A 321 -2.40 -22.95 18.58
CA TYR A 321 -1.71 -23.38 17.37
C TYR A 321 -0.69 -22.32 16.97
N ASP A 322 0.54 -22.75 16.68
CA ASP A 322 1.47 -21.96 15.89
C ASP A 322 1.01 -22.03 14.43
N LEU A 323 -0.14 -21.39 14.16
CA LEU A 323 -0.82 -21.49 12.88
C LEU A 323 0.11 -20.95 11.79
N PRO A 324 0.13 -21.60 10.61
CA PRO A 324 0.72 -21.00 9.43
C PRO A 324 0.16 -19.58 9.26
N SER A 325 1.04 -18.64 8.89
CA SER A 325 0.74 -17.21 8.77
C SER A 325 -0.58 -16.92 8.06
N ASP A 326 -0.98 -17.76 7.10
CA ASP A 326 -2.09 -17.51 6.18
C ASP A 326 -3.48 -17.51 6.84
N LEU A 327 -3.76 -18.36 7.84
CA LEU A 327 -5.05 -18.37 8.55
C LEU A 327 -5.19 -17.14 9.46
N LEU A 328 -4.14 -16.83 10.22
CA LEU A 328 -4.06 -15.62 11.04
C LEU A 328 -4.00 -14.34 10.18
N SER A 329 -3.63 -14.46 8.91
CA SER A 329 -3.59 -13.33 7.97
C SER A 329 -4.99 -13.00 7.45
N SER A 330 -5.83 -13.97 7.11
CA SER A 330 -7.20 -13.69 6.64
C SER A 330 -8.13 -13.26 7.78
N HIS A 331 -8.10 -13.97 8.92
CA HIS A 331 -8.91 -13.70 10.11
C HIS A 331 -8.01 -13.37 11.33
N PRO A 332 -7.60 -12.10 11.51
CA PRO A 332 -6.72 -11.75 12.60
C PRO A 332 -7.38 -11.98 13.96
N LEU A 333 -6.80 -12.88 14.76
CA LEU A 333 -7.22 -13.09 16.15
C LEU A 333 -7.00 -11.82 16.97
N SER A 334 -7.91 -11.58 17.90
CA SER A 334 -7.77 -10.51 18.88
C SER A 334 -8.46 -10.89 20.18
N SER A 335 -7.80 -10.61 21.30
CA SER A 335 -8.40 -10.76 22.64
C SER A 335 -9.73 -10.00 22.80
N ASP A 336 -9.97 -8.99 21.94
CA ASP A 336 -11.21 -8.22 21.96
C ASP A 336 -12.40 -9.01 21.41
N ARG A 337 -12.18 -9.98 20.51
CA ARG A 337 -13.24 -10.86 19.96
C ARG A 337 -13.78 -11.80 21.03
N ILE A 338 -12.90 -12.46 21.79
CA ILE A 338 -13.28 -13.32 22.92
C ILE A 338 -14.10 -12.52 23.95
N LYS A 339 -13.66 -11.30 24.30
CA LYS A 339 -14.41 -10.41 25.20
C LYS A 339 -15.78 -10.02 24.65
N ALA A 340 -15.90 -9.79 23.33
CA ALA A 340 -17.17 -9.49 22.70
C ALA A 340 -18.14 -10.68 22.81
N ILE A 341 -17.65 -11.91 22.59
CA ILE A 341 -18.46 -13.13 22.79
C ILE A 341 -18.87 -13.27 24.26
N ASP A 342 -17.95 -13.09 25.21
CA ASP A 342 -18.28 -13.16 26.64
C ASP A 342 -19.36 -12.13 27.03
N ALA A 343 -19.26 -10.91 26.47
CA ALA A 343 -20.25 -9.86 26.68
C ALA A 343 -21.61 -10.19 26.05
N PHE A 344 -21.63 -10.86 24.89
CA PHE A 344 -22.85 -11.36 24.26
C PHE A 344 -23.51 -12.45 25.12
N MET A 345 -22.74 -13.44 25.55
CA MET A 345 -23.23 -14.54 26.41
C MET A 345 -23.80 -14.04 27.73
N ALA A 346 -23.22 -12.99 28.32
CA ALA A 346 -23.72 -12.37 29.54
C ALA A 346 -25.12 -11.75 29.37
N GLN A 347 -25.48 -11.32 28.15
CA GLN A 347 -26.76 -10.71 27.81
C GLN A 347 -27.85 -11.75 27.47
N LEU A 348 -27.47 -13.00 27.16
CA LEU A 348 -28.43 -14.04 26.83
C LEU A 348 -29.31 -14.40 28.05
N PRO A 349 -30.63 -14.59 27.84
CA PRO A 349 -31.53 -15.12 28.86
C PRO A 349 -31.02 -16.45 29.40
N ALA A 350 -31.24 -16.74 30.68
CA ALA A 350 -30.72 -17.93 31.34
C ALA A 350 -31.17 -19.28 30.73
N GLY A 351 -32.16 -19.29 29.83
CA GLY A 351 -32.63 -20.48 29.09
C GLY A 351 -32.20 -20.52 27.62
N SER A 352 -31.35 -19.60 27.17
CA SER A 352 -30.79 -19.51 25.82
C SER A 352 -29.27 -19.66 25.82
N ARG A 353 -28.72 -20.11 26.96
CA ARG A 353 -27.30 -20.33 27.21
C ARG A 353 -26.92 -21.79 27.06
#